data_AF-A0A838R590-F1
#
_entry.id   AF-A0A838R590-F1
#
_cell.length_a   1.000
_cell.length_b   1.000
_cell.length_c   1.000
_cell.angle_alpha   90.00
_cell.angle_beta   90.00
_cell.angle_gamma   90.00
#
_symmetry.space_group_name_H-M   'P 1'
#
loop_
_entity.id
_entity.type
_entity.pdbx_description
1 polymer ?
#
loop_
_entity_poly.entity_id
_entity_poly.type
_entity_poly.pdbx_seq_one_letter_code
_entity_poly.pdbx_strand_id
1 'polypeptide(L)'
;MHAEGPDAQGRFGDFGGRYVPETLVYALDQLEAEYAKARADAAFQAELDELLKHFVGRPSPLYHAKRLSEQVGGAQIWLKREDLNHTGAHKINNTLGQALLTLRMGKTRVIAETGAGQHGVATATACAHFGLPCVVYMGEEDIRRQAPNVFSMKLLGAEVRPVTSGSRTLRDAINEAMRDWMSSVGDTHYILGSVVGPHPFPRIVRDFQAVIGRETIEQSLERMGRLPNMAVACVGGGSNAAGMFYPFVEHEGVELVGVEAGGRSNEPGEHAAPLTYGSPGVLHGSFSYVMQDEDGQTS
;
A
#
# COMPACT_ATOMS: atom_id res chain seq x y z
N MET A 1 14.72 -3.43 -15.87
CA MET A 1 14.22 -2.21 -15.19
C MET A 1 15.37 -1.72 -14.32
N HIS A 2 15.85 -0.49 -14.49
CA HIS A 2 16.85 0.04 -13.56
C HIS A 2 16.17 0.37 -12.23
N ALA A 3 16.85 0.18 -11.11
CA ALA A 3 16.36 0.50 -9.76
C ALA A 3 16.24 2.00 -9.48
N GLU A 4 16.22 2.84 -10.51
CA GLU A 4 16.12 4.29 -10.36
C GLU A 4 14.75 4.64 -9.75
N GLY A 5 14.81 5.44 -8.68
CA GLY A 5 13.62 6.03 -8.07
C GLY A 5 12.92 6.99 -9.03
N PRO A 6 11.82 7.62 -8.58
CA PRO A 6 11.17 8.61 -9.43
C PRO A 6 12.13 9.78 -9.70
N ASP A 7 11.93 10.45 -10.84
CA ASP A 7 12.62 11.70 -11.16
C ASP A 7 12.24 12.83 -10.19
N ALA A 8 12.82 14.02 -10.38
CA ALA A 8 12.54 15.18 -9.55
C ALA A 8 11.05 15.64 -9.59
N GLN A 9 10.29 15.21 -10.59
CA GLN A 9 8.85 15.49 -10.72
C GLN A 9 7.98 14.37 -10.13
N GLY A 10 8.60 13.34 -9.53
CA GLY A 10 7.87 12.20 -8.97
C GLY A 10 7.45 11.17 -10.02
N ARG A 11 8.09 11.12 -11.20
CA ARG A 11 7.72 10.23 -12.30
C ARG A 11 8.63 9.01 -12.45
N PHE A 12 8.04 7.87 -12.78
CA PHE A 12 8.70 6.64 -13.19
C PHE A 12 8.50 6.44 -14.69
N GLY A 13 9.45 6.94 -15.49
CA GLY A 13 9.22 7.13 -16.91
C GLY A 13 8.02 8.05 -17.12
N ASP A 14 6.98 7.57 -17.82
CA ASP A 14 5.78 8.36 -18.07
C ASP A 14 4.79 8.37 -16.90
N PHE A 15 4.91 7.50 -15.90
CA PHE A 15 3.89 7.30 -14.85
C PHE A 15 4.24 8.05 -13.56
N GLY A 16 3.26 8.25 -12.67
CA GLY A 16 3.43 8.92 -11.38
C GLY A 16 3.07 10.41 -11.42
N GLY A 17 3.93 11.27 -10.86
CA GLY A 17 3.72 12.72 -10.81
C GLY A 17 2.84 13.19 -9.64
N ARG A 18 2.45 14.47 -9.70
CA ARG A 18 1.63 15.14 -8.69
C ARG A 18 0.48 15.89 -9.36
N TYR A 19 -0.65 15.23 -9.51
CA TYR A 19 -1.86 15.78 -10.14
C TYR A 19 -2.91 16.15 -9.09
N VAL A 20 -2.56 17.08 -8.20
CA VAL A 20 -3.38 17.48 -7.06
C VAL A 20 -3.69 18.97 -7.07
N PRO A 21 -4.73 19.43 -6.35
CA PRO A 21 -4.94 20.85 -6.10
C PRO A 21 -3.78 21.48 -5.34
N GLU A 22 -3.54 22.78 -5.58
CA GLU A 22 -2.49 23.58 -4.93
C GLU A 22 -2.52 23.49 -3.39
N THR A 23 -3.71 23.33 -2.81
CA THR A 23 -3.91 23.20 -1.36
C THR A 23 -3.20 21.99 -0.75
N LEU A 24 -2.90 20.95 -1.53
CA LEU A 24 -2.16 19.76 -1.06
C LEU A 24 -0.65 19.84 -1.27
N VAL A 25 -0.17 20.80 -2.07
CA VAL A 25 1.26 20.91 -2.43
C VAL A 25 2.12 21.05 -1.18
N TYR A 26 1.74 21.95 -0.26
CA TYR A 26 2.46 22.14 1.01
C TYR A 26 2.59 20.85 1.83
N ALA A 27 1.51 20.06 1.92
CA ALA A 27 1.52 18.82 2.70
C ALA A 27 2.39 17.73 2.04
N LEU A 28 2.39 17.66 0.70
CA LEU A 28 3.23 16.73 -0.06
C LEU A 28 4.71 17.11 -0.01
N ASP A 29 5.03 18.40 -0.06
CA ASP A 29 6.41 18.90 0.06
C ASP A 29 6.95 18.65 1.47
N GLN A 30 6.15 18.90 2.51
CA GLN A 30 6.51 18.56 3.88
C GLN A 30 6.78 17.05 4.03
N LEU A 31 5.89 16.21 3.49
CA LEU A 31 6.03 14.76 3.54
C LEU A 31 7.28 14.28 2.79
N GLU A 32 7.55 14.79 1.59
CA GLU A 32 8.74 14.42 0.83
C GLU A 32 10.03 14.82 1.56
N ALA A 33 10.09 16.06 2.05
CA ALA A 33 11.25 16.57 2.77
C ALA A 33 11.51 15.79 4.05
N GLU A 34 10.46 15.47 4.83
CA GLU A 34 10.63 14.70 6.05
C GLU A 34 10.98 13.24 5.77
N TYR A 35 10.38 12.63 4.75
CA TYR A 35 10.72 11.28 4.34
C TYR A 35 12.19 11.17 3.89
N ALA A 36 12.69 12.15 3.13
CA ALA A 36 14.09 12.17 2.70
C ALA A 36 15.06 12.21 3.90
N LYS A 37 14.73 12.97 4.95
CA LYS A 37 15.49 13.00 6.21
C LYS A 37 15.39 11.67 6.95
N ALA A 38 14.18 11.15 7.15
CA ALA A 38 13.93 9.90 7.86
C ALA A 38 14.63 8.70 7.22
N ARG A 39 14.72 8.66 5.88
CA ARG A 39 15.45 7.62 5.16
C ARG A 39 16.95 7.63 5.43
N ALA A 40 17.55 8.79 5.66
CA ALA A 40 18.97 8.93 5.98
C ALA A 40 19.26 8.87 7.49
N ASP A 41 18.22 8.89 8.33
CA ASP A 41 18.32 8.92 9.78
C ASP A 41 18.37 7.50 10.37
N ALA A 42 19.54 7.11 10.90
CA ALA A 42 19.73 5.80 11.51
C ALA A 42 18.83 5.55 12.73
N ALA A 43 18.44 6.60 13.47
CA ALA A 43 17.55 6.46 14.61
C ALA A 43 16.13 6.09 14.15
N PHE A 44 15.65 6.72 13.07
CA PHE A 44 14.36 6.36 12.47
C PHE A 44 14.36 4.92 11.96
N GLN A 45 15.44 4.50 11.27
CA GLN A 45 15.53 3.12 10.77
C GLN A 45 15.54 2.12 11.94
N ALA A 46 16.31 2.40 13.00
CA ALA A 46 16.35 1.54 14.18
C ALA A 46 15.00 1.42 14.89
N GLU A 47 14.27 2.52 15.04
CA GLU A 47 12.92 2.52 15.64
C GLU A 47 11.92 1.75 14.78
N LEU A 48 11.94 1.96 13.46
CA LEU A 48 11.07 1.20 12.55
C LEU A 48 11.42 -0.29 12.59
N ASP A 49 12.70 -0.66 12.57
CA ASP A 49 13.15 -2.06 12.63
C ASP A 49 12.77 -2.72 13.96
N GLU A 50 12.84 -1.99 15.09
CA GLU A 50 12.36 -2.46 16.38
C GLU A 50 10.87 -2.79 16.34
N LEU A 51 10.04 -1.90 15.79
CA LEU A 51 8.61 -2.11 15.64
C LEU A 51 8.30 -3.27 14.69
N LEU A 52 8.97 -3.35 13.55
CA LEU A 52 8.81 -4.46 12.62
C LEU A 52 9.15 -5.80 13.30
N LYS A 53 10.22 -5.86 14.08
CA LYS A 53 10.63 -7.08 14.75
C LYS A 53 9.72 -7.46 15.93
N HIS A 54 9.48 -6.53 16.84
CA HIS A 54 8.89 -6.82 18.15
C HIS A 54 7.39 -6.55 18.23
N PHE A 55 6.87 -5.62 17.41
CA PHE A 55 5.44 -5.30 17.38
C PHE A 55 4.72 -6.03 16.23
N VAL A 56 5.34 -6.10 15.04
CA VAL A 56 4.75 -6.81 13.89
C VAL A 56 5.04 -8.31 13.91
N GLY A 57 6.24 -8.71 14.36
CA GLY A 57 6.68 -10.11 14.38
C GLY A 57 7.51 -10.53 13.16
N ARG A 58 8.21 -9.59 12.53
CA ARG A 58 9.11 -9.87 11.39
C ARG A 58 10.41 -10.56 11.83
N PRO A 59 11.07 -11.35 10.97
CA PRO A 59 10.72 -11.63 9.57
C PRO A 59 9.54 -12.60 9.42
N SER A 60 8.68 -12.36 8.43
CA SER A 60 7.60 -13.33 8.13
C SER A 60 8.20 -14.58 7.48
N PRO A 61 7.72 -15.80 7.78
CA PRO A 61 8.29 -17.03 7.22
C PRO A 61 8.16 -17.16 5.70
N LEU A 62 9.12 -17.84 5.06
CA LEU A 62 8.99 -18.38 3.69
C LEU A 62 8.68 -19.89 3.76
N TYR A 63 7.44 -20.25 3.43
CA TYR A 63 6.91 -21.60 3.66
C TYR A 63 6.76 -22.41 2.37
N HIS A 64 7.35 -23.60 2.32
CA HIS A 64 7.17 -24.51 1.18
C HIS A 64 5.83 -25.23 1.25
N ALA A 65 4.91 -24.86 0.36
CA ALA A 65 3.61 -25.49 0.20
C ALA A 65 3.71 -26.77 -0.64
N LYS A 66 4.28 -27.84 -0.05
CA LYS A 66 4.53 -29.13 -0.73
C LYS A 66 3.29 -29.70 -1.43
N ARG A 67 2.14 -29.71 -0.75
CA ARG A 67 0.87 -30.21 -1.32
C ARG A 67 0.41 -29.42 -2.54
N LEU A 68 0.60 -28.10 -2.52
CA LEU A 68 0.25 -27.27 -3.68
C LEU A 68 1.21 -27.55 -4.84
N SER A 69 2.50 -27.73 -4.53
CA SER A 69 3.52 -28.11 -5.51
C SER A 69 3.20 -29.42 -6.22
N GLU A 70 2.73 -30.43 -5.47
CA GLU A 70 2.25 -31.71 -6.01
C GLU A 70 1.03 -31.53 -6.94
N GLN A 71 0.11 -30.63 -6.59
CA GLN A 71 -1.10 -30.37 -7.37
C GLN A 71 -0.85 -29.65 -8.70
N VAL A 72 0.21 -28.83 -8.79
CA VAL A 72 0.52 -28.03 -9.99
C VAL A 72 1.59 -28.67 -10.89
N GLY A 73 1.77 -29.99 -10.81
CA GLY A 73 2.69 -30.71 -11.69
C GLY A 73 4.18 -30.61 -11.29
N GLY A 74 4.47 -30.29 -10.03
CA GLY A 74 5.82 -30.35 -9.47
C GLY A 74 6.55 -29.01 -9.35
N ALA A 75 5.95 -27.90 -9.79
CA ALA A 75 6.50 -26.57 -9.53
C ALA A 75 6.60 -26.33 -8.02
N GLN A 76 7.74 -25.84 -7.52
CA GLN A 76 7.99 -25.66 -6.09
C GLN A 76 7.36 -24.36 -5.61
N ILE A 77 6.24 -24.44 -4.89
CA ILE A 77 5.46 -23.27 -4.45
C ILE A 77 5.85 -22.86 -3.04
N TRP A 78 6.39 -21.64 -2.92
CA TRP A 78 6.77 -21.03 -1.64
C TRP A 78 5.88 -19.83 -1.35
N LEU A 79 5.37 -19.78 -0.12
CA LEU A 79 4.47 -18.72 0.35
C LEU A 79 5.23 -17.80 1.30
N LYS A 80 5.37 -16.53 0.93
CA LYS A 80 5.85 -15.48 1.85
C LYS A 80 4.70 -15.08 2.78
N ARG A 81 4.82 -15.42 4.06
CA ARG A 81 3.71 -15.46 5.04
C ARG A 81 3.37 -14.12 5.68
N GLU A 82 3.12 -13.10 4.87
CA GLU A 82 2.65 -11.78 5.36
C GLU A 82 1.29 -11.84 6.07
N ASP A 83 0.54 -12.94 5.92
CA ASP A 83 -0.68 -13.24 6.67
C ASP A 83 -0.44 -13.43 8.18
N LEU A 84 0.80 -13.72 8.58
CA LEU A 84 1.19 -13.90 9.98
C LEU A 84 1.63 -12.60 10.67
N ASN A 85 1.73 -11.50 9.93
CA ASN A 85 2.06 -10.21 10.52
C ASN A 85 0.98 -9.82 11.54
N HIS A 86 1.35 -9.02 12.54
CA HIS A 86 0.35 -8.32 13.35
C HIS A 86 -0.65 -7.58 12.43
N THR A 87 -1.95 -7.62 12.79
CA THR A 87 -3.10 -7.24 11.96
C THR A 87 -3.44 -8.14 10.76
N GLY A 88 -2.65 -9.17 10.46
CA GLY A 88 -2.97 -10.23 9.49
C GLY A 88 -2.69 -9.91 8.03
N ALA A 89 -1.91 -8.87 7.72
CA ALA A 89 -1.56 -8.50 6.35
C ALA A 89 -0.25 -7.69 6.25
N HIS A 90 0.23 -7.47 5.03
CA HIS A 90 1.39 -6.62 4.74
C HIS A 90 1.17 -5.13 5.03
N LYS A 91 -0.08 -4.68 5.22
CA LYS A 91 -0.42 -3.26 5.39
C LYS A 91 0.24 -2.61 6.61
N ILE A 92 0.53 -3.37 7.67
CA ILE A 92 1.15 -2.86 8.89
C ILE A 92 2.58 -2.33 8.69
N ASN A 93 3.34 -2.89 7.74
CA ASN A 93 4.66 -2.36 7.36
C ASN A 93 4.53 -0.90 6.87
N ASN A 94 3.53 -0.72 6.00
CA ASN A 94 2.88 0.51 5.61
C ASN A 94 2.76 1.57 6.70
N THR A 95 1.83 1.25 7.58
CA THR A 95 1.20 2.21 8.48
C THR A 95 2.08 2.59 9.64
N LEU A 96 2.97 1.70 10.11
CA LEU A 96 3.97 2.04 11.13
C LEU A 96 4.98 3.06 10.62
N GLY A 97 5.53 2.83 9.42
CA GLY A 97 6.48 3.77 8.82
C GLY A 97 5.87 5.16 8.60
N GLN A 98 4.64 5.22 8.07
CA GLN A 98 3.95 6.50 7.90
C GLN A 98 3.49 7.13 9.23
N ALA A 99 3.09 6.34 10.24
CA ALA A 99 2.75 6.89 11.55
C ALA A 99 3.96 7.50 12.27
N LEU A 100 5.15 6.90 12.14
CA LEU A 100 6.39 7.53 12.59
C LEU A 100 6.66 8.84 11.85
N LEU A 101 6.45 8.89 10.53
CA LEU A 101 6.56 10.15 9.77
C LEU A 101 5.55 11.20 10.26
N THR A 102 4.32 10.81 10.63
CA THR A 102 3.31 11.71 11.23
C THR A 102 3.89 12.43 12.45
N LEU A 103 4.50 11.68 13.38
CA LEU A 103 5.10 12.24 14.60
C LEU A 103 6.23 13.21 14.26
N ARG A 104 7.10 12.84 13.32
CA ARG A 104 8.25 13.67 12.91
C ARG A 104 7.85 14.96 12.21
N MET A 105 6.76 14.94 11.44
CA MET A 105 6.18 16.13 10.84
C MET A 105 5.42 17.02 11.85
N GLY A 106 5.29 16.59 13.11
CA GLY A 106 4.55 17.29 14.15
C GLY A 106 3.03 17.28 13.92
N LYS A 107 2.52 16.32 13.15
CA LYS A 107 1.08 16.15 12.89
C LYS A 107 0.45 15.45 14.08
N THR A 108 -0.76 15.87 14.43
CA THR A 108 -1.48 15.41 15.63
C THR A 108 -2.70 14.57 15.29
N ARG A 109 -2.97 14.33 14.00
CA ARG A 109 -4.13 13.59 13.53
C ARG A 109 -3.78 12.77 12.30
N VAL A 110 -4.37 11.58 12.18
CA VAL A 110 -4.26 10.71 11.03
C VAL A 110 -5.62 10.49 10.37
N ILE A 111 -5.63 10.51 9.05
CA ILE A 111 -6.73 9.99 8.24
C ILE A 111 -6.24 8.87 7.32
N ALA A 112 -7.14 7.96 6.95
CA ALA A 112 -6.91 6.94 5.94
C ALA A 112 -8.20 6.56 5.22
N GLU A 113 -8.09 5.93 4.05
CA GLU A 113 -9.19 5.25 3.37
C GLU A 113 -9.18 3.75 3.65
N THR A 114 -10.27 3.04 3.43
CA THR A 114 -10.21 1.57 3.30
C THR A 114 -11.39 1.02 2.50
N GLY A 115 -11.15 -0.09 1.79
CA GLY A 115 -12.19 -0.89 1.13
C GLY A 115 -12.42 -2.17 1.94
N ALA A 116 -11.59 -3.20 1.71
CA ALA A 116 -11.68 -4.46 2.45
C ALA A 116 -11.48 -4.34 3.99
N GLY A 117 -11.05 -3.20 4.52
CA GLY A 117 -10.87 -2.96 5.95
C GLY A 117 -9.44 -3.13 6.46
N GLN A 118 -8.61 -3.92 5.79
CA GLN A 118 -7.24 -4.24 6.26
C GLN A 118 -6.32 -3.02 6.43
N HIS A 119 -6.38 -2.04 5.51
CA HIS A 119 -5.60 -0.80 5.64
C HIS A 119 -6.09 0.05 6.82
N GLY A 120 -7.40 0.15 6.97
CA GLY A 120 -8.03 0.85 8.09
C GLY A 120 -7.66 0.25 9.44
N VAL A 121 -7.70 -1.08 9.56
CA VAL A 121 -7.27 -1.79 10.79
C VAL A 121 -5.78 -1.53 11.05
N ALA A 122 -4.90 -1.70 10.06
CA ALA A 122 -3.47 -1.45 10.23
C ALA A 122 -3.15 0.01 10.60
N THR A 123 -3.91 0.97 10.07
CA THR A 123 -3.75 2.39 10.39
C THR A 123 -4.23 2.68 11.80
N ALA A 124 -5.41 2.16 12.18
CA ALA A 124 -5.93 2.28 13.54
C ALA A 124 -4.98 1.66 14.57
N THR A 125 -4.39 0.49 14.27
CA THR A 125 -3.38 -0.15 15.14
C THR A 125 -2.14 0.72 15.32
N ALA A 126 -1.57 1.24 14.23
CA ALA A 126 -0.41 2.12 14.32
C ALA A 126 -0.73 3.41 15.11
N CYS A 127 -1.90 4.01 14.85
CA CYS A 127 -2.33 5.21 15.56
C CYS A 127 -2.57 4.96 17.05
N ALA A 128 -3.19 3.84 17.41
CA ALA A 128 -3.38 3.44 18.80
C ALA A 128 -2.05 3.24 19.54
N HIS A 129 -1.05 2.66 18.86
CA HIS A 129 0.30 2.49 19.42
C HIS A 129 0.98 3.84 19.72
N PHE A 130 0.86 4.81 18.81
CA PHE A 130 1.50 6.13 18.94
C PHE A 130 0.64 7.20 19.63
N GLY A 131 -0.58 6.86 20.07
CA GLY A 131 -1.51 7.82 20.69
C GLY A 131 -2.05 8.88 19.73
N LEU A 132 -2.18 8.57 18.43
CA LEU A 132 -2.68 9.46 17.41
C LEU A 132 -4.21 9.28 17.22
N PRO A 133 -5.01 10.36 17.23
CA PRO A 133 -6.38 10.34 16.73
C PRO A 133 -6.43 9.85 15.27
N CYS A 134 -7.28 8.87 15.00
CA CYS A 134 -7.40 8.22 13.69
C CYS A 134 -8.83 8.27 13.18
N VAL A 135 -8.99 8.73 11.94
CA VAL A 135 -10.26 8.68 11.20
C VAL A 135 -10.08 7.85 9.93
N VAL A 136 -10.91 6.82 9.76
CA VAL A 136 -10.90 5.96 8.60
C VAL A 136 -12.17 6.17 7.77
N TYR A 137 -11.99 6.61 6.53
CA TYR A 137 -13.04 6.73 5.52
C TYR A 137 -13.28 5.38 4.86
N MET A 138 -14.54 4.94 4.81
CA MET A 138 -14.90 3.64 4.24
C MET A 138 -16.24 3.73 3.53
N GLY A 139 -16.33 3.17 2.33
CA GLY A 139 -17.57 3.12 1.57
C GLY A 139 -18.68 2.40 2.35
N GLU A 140 -19.92 2.89 2.30
CA GLU A 140 -21.05 2.31 3.03
C GLU A 140 -21.29 0.83 2.67
N GLU A 141 -21.12 0.48 1.40
CA GLU A 141 -21.27 -0.91 0.95
C GLU A 141 -20.12 -1.80 1.46
N ASP A 142 -18.91 -1.25 1.56
CA ASP A 142 -17.77 -1.94 2.16
C ASP A 142 -17.94 -2.11 3.68
N ILE A 143 -18.48 -1.11 4.39
CA ILE A 143 -18.83 -1.22 5.83
C ILE A 143 -19.80 -2.37 6.06
N ARG A 144 -20.83 -2.48 5.21
CA ARG A 144 -21.82 -3.57 5.29
C ARG A 144 -21.17 -4.94 5.10
N ARG A 145 -20.24 -5.06 4.14
CA ARG A 145 -19.55 -6.32 3.82
C ARG A 145 -18.46 -6.70 4.82
N GLN A 146 -17.81 -5.73 5.45
CA GLN A 146 -16.61 -5.90 6.26
C GLN A 146 -16.83 -5.55 7.74
N ALA A 147 -18.00 -5.89 8.27
CA ALA A 147 -18.38 -5.62 9.66
C ALA A 147 -17.31 -6.02 10.71
N PRO A 148 -16.61 -7.17 10.58
CA PRO A 148 -15.54 -7.52 11.52
C PRO A 148 -14.39 -6.50 11.56
N ASN A 149 -13.93 -6.03 10.40
CA ASN A 149 -12.86 -5.03 10.33
C ASN A 149 -13.31 -3.67 10.85
N VAL A 150 -14.56 -3.27 10.60
CA VAL A 150 -15.16 -2.06 11.16
C VAL A 150 -15.19 -2.10 12.68
N PHE A 151 -15.56 -3.25 13.25
CA PHE A 151 -15.56 -3.45 14.68
C PHE A 151 -14.13 -3.38 15.27
N SER A 152 -13.15 -4.03 14.63
CA SER A 152 -11.74 -3.96 15.04
C SER A 152 -11.20 -2.53 15.03
N MET A 153 -11.50 -1.73 14.00
CA MET A 153 -11.09 -0.32 13.94
C MET A 153 -11.65 0.49 15.13
N LYS A 154 -12.93 0.29 15.46
CA LYS A 154 -13.57 0.97 16.59
C LYS A 154 -13.00 0.54 17.94
N LEU A 155 -12.68 -0.75 18.12
CA LEU A 155 -12.01 -1.24 19.33
C LEU A 155 -10.63 -0.63 19.52
N LEU A 156 -9.93 -0.34 18.43
CA LEU A 156 -8.64 0.35 18.43
C LEU A 156 -8.77 1.88 18.62
N GLY A 157 -9.98 2.40 18.80
CA GLY A 157 -10.24 3.83 19.05
C GLY A 157 -10.33 4.70 17.80
N ALA A 158 -10.32 4.12 16.60
CA ALA A 158 -10.48 4.89 15.37
C ALA A 158 -11.96 5.25 15.11
N GLU A 159 -12.18 6.45 14.60
CA GLU A 159 -13.48 6.86 14.06
C GLU A 159 -13.64 6.28 12.65
N VAL A 160 -14.69 5.50 12.39
CA VAL A 160 -15.01 4.99 11.04
C VAL A 160 -16.09 5.87 10.43
N ARG A 161 -15.75 6.64 9.39
CA ARG A 161 -16.65 7.55 8.68
C ARG A 161 -17.21 6.89 7.42
N PRO A 162 -18.53 6.63 7.35
CA PRO A 162 -19.16 6.05 6.16
C PRO A 162 -19.19 7.04 5.00
N VAL A 163 -18.84 6.57 3.81
CA VAL A 163 -18.98 7.34 2.56
C VAL A 163 -20.19 6.82 1.77
N THR A 164 -21.20 7.68 1.64
CA THR A 164 -22.49 7.37 1.02
C THR A 164 -22.66 7.94 -0.40
N SER A 165 -21.70 8.76 -0.84
CA SER A 165 -21.65 9.32 -2.19
C SER A 165 -21.09 8.34 -3.22
N GLY A 166 -21.46 8.53 -4.49
CA GLY A 166 -20.89 7.77 -5.61
C GLY A 166 -21.23 6.28 -5.56
N SER A 167 -20.23 5.45 -5.87
CA SER A 167 -20.34 3.98 -5.84
C SER A 167 -20.36 3.39 -4.43
N ARG A 168 -20.04 4.20 -3.41
CA ARG A 168 -19.96 3.82 -1.99
C ARG A 168 -18.91 2.73 -1.73
N THR A 169 -17.80 2.80 -2.46
CA THR A 169 -16.66 1.88 -2.37
C THR A 169 -15.35 2.62 -2.10
N LEU A 170 -14.22 1.90 -2.10
CA LEU A 170 -12.86 2.43 -1.91
C LEU A 170 -12.56 3.73 -2.69
N ARG A 171 -12.99 3.86 -3.96
CA ARG A 171 -12.73 5.08 -4.74
C ARG A 171 -13.33 6.31 -4.06
N ASP A 172 -14.58 6.22 -3.63
CA ASP A 172 -15.28 7.33 -2.99
C ASP A 172 -14.69 7.61 -1.60
N ALA A 173 -14.21 6.58 -0.89
CA ALA A 173 -13.47 6.74 0.35
C ALA A 173 -12.15 7.52 0.18
N ILE A 174 -11.41 7.29 -0.90
CA ILE A 174 -10.20 8.06 -1.24
C ILE A 174 -10.58 9.54 -1.47
N ASN A 175 -11.64 9.79 -2.23
CA ASN A 175 -12.09 11.15 -2.51
C ASN A 175 -12.45 11.92 -1.23
N GLU A 176 -13.17 11.30 -0.30
CA GLU A 176 -13.52 11.93 0.98
C GLU A 176 -12.30 12.11 1.89
N ALA A 177 -11.36 11.16 1.92
CA ALA A 177 -10.11 11.31 2.66
C ALA A 177 -9.26 12.47 2.11
N MET A 178 -9.16 12.61 0.78
CA MET A 178 -8.47 13.75 0.17
C MET A 178 -9.18 15.10 0.46
N ARG A 179 -10.51 15.11 0.48
CA ARG A 179 -11.30 16.31 0.86
C ARG A 179 -11.04 16.73 2.30
N ASP A 180 -11.05 15.78 3.24
CA ASP A 180 -10.64 16.05 4.63
C ASP A 180 -9.24 16.62 4.65
N TRP A 181 -8.29 15.94 3.99
CA TRP A 181 -6.89 16.34 4.01
C TRP A 181 -6.70 17.78 3.54
N MET A 182 -7.34 18.19 2.43
CA MET A 182 -7.30 19.56 1.93
C MET A 182 -7.75 20.60 2.97
N SER A 183 -8.70 20.24 3.83
CA SER A 183 -9.22 21.14 4.87
C SER A 183 -8.43 21.09 6.19
N SER A 184 -7.56 20.08 6.37
CA SER A 184 -6.86 19.79 7.63
C SER A 184 -5.35 19.61 7.47
N VAL A 185 -4.76 20.05 6.34
CA VAL A 185 -3.32 19.88 6.02
C VAL A 185 -2.36 20.36 7.12
N GLY A 186 -2.77 21.32 7.95
CA GLY A 186 -1.94 21.89 9.02
C GLY A 186 -1.55 20.87 10.08
N ASP A 187 -2.52 20.08 10.55
CA ASP A 187 -2.39 19.17 11.71
C ASP A 187 -2.57 17.69 11.35
N THR A 188 -3.09 17.39 10.15
CA THR A 188 -3.44 16.03 9.72
C THR A 188 -2.43 15.44 8.72
N HIS A 189 -2.04 14.19 8.94
CA HIS A 189 -1.37 13.36 7.94
C HIS A 189 -2.34 12.36 7.32
N TYR A 190 -2.32 12.24 6.00
CA TYR A 190 -3.04 11.20 5.27
C TYR A 190 -2.14 9.97 5.07
N ILE A 191 -2.46 8.85 5.73
CA ILE A 191 -1.77 7.58 5.53
C ILE A 191 -2.41 6.82 4.37
N LEU A 192 -1.83 6.98 3.19
CA LEU A 192 -2.30 6.35 1.95
C LEU A 192 -1.90 4.86 1.91
N GLY A 193 -2.85 3.99 1.54
CA GLY A 193 -2.72 2.54 1.79
C GLY A 193 -2.08 1.69 0.70
N SER A 194 -1.58 2.28 -0.37
CA SER A 194 -0.97 1.54 -1.49
C SER A 194 0.04 2.38 -2.28
N VAL A 195 0.73 1.77 -3.26
CA VAL A 195 1.66 2.47 -4.18
C VAL A 195 0.91 3.22 -5.29
N VAL A 196 -0.05 4.03 -4.87
CA VAL A 196 -0.88 4.88 -5.74
C VAL A 196 -0.84 6.30 -5.21
N GLY A 197 -1.45 7.22 -5.95
CA GLY A 197 -1.58 8.61 -5.54
C GLY A 197 -0.35 9.45 -5.84
N PRO A 198 -0.38 10.74 -5.47
CA PRO A 198 0.66 11.68 -5.85
C PRO A 198 1.99 11.32 -5.20
N HIS A 199 3.09 11.63 -5.89
CA HIS A 199 4.41 11.65 -5.24
C HIS A 199 4.36 12.53 -3.97
N PRO A 200 4.90 12.08 -2.82
CA PRO A 200 5.84 10.97 -2.63
C PRO A 200 5.24 9.62 -2.23
N PHE A 201 3.91 9.45 -2.17
CA PHE A 201 3.30 8.23 -1.64
C PHE A 201 3.75 6.93 -2.33
N PRO A 202 3.78 6.81 -3.67
CA PRO A 202 4.21 5.56 -4.31
C PRO A 202 5.60 5.11 -3.89
N ARG A 203 6.54 6.05 -3.73
CA ARG A 203 7.90 5.77 -3.26
C ARG A 203 7.91 5.33 -1.80
N ILE A 204 7.25 6.10 -0.93
CA ILE A 204 7.19 5.83 0.52
C ILE A 204 6.61 4.45 0.78
N VAL A 205 5.45 4.16 0.18
CA VAL A 205 4.76 2.88 0.40
C VAL A 205 5.60 1.72 -0.12
N ARG A 206 6.22 1.84 -1.31
CA ARG A 206 7.13 0.82 -1.84
C ARG A 206 8.28 0.56 -0.88
N ASP A 207 8.95 1.61 -0.42
CA ASP A 207 10.16 1.50 0.40
C ASP A 207 9.85 0.86 1.76
N PHE A 208 8.73 1.20 2.40
CA PHE A 208 8.29 0.53 3.63
C PHE A 208 7.79 -0.91 3.41
N GLN A 209 7.35 -1.26 2.20
CA GLN A 209 6.98 -2.64 1.87
C GLN A 209 8.17 -3.48 1.36
N ALA A 210 9.30 -2.86 1.00
CA ALA A 210 10.47 -3.55 0.44
C ALA A 210 11.09 -4.59 1.39
N VAL A 211 10.77 -4.52 2.69
CA VAL A 211 11.13 -5.56 3.66
C VAL A 211 10.64 -6.96 3.25
N ILE A 212 9.52 -7.05 2.53
CA ILE A 212 8.96 -8.31 2.04
C ILE A 212 9.94 -8.99 1.07
N GLY A 213 10.37 -8.28 0.03
CA GLY A 213 11.31 -8.81 -0.95
C GLY A 213 12.69 -9.07 -0.36
N ARG A 214 13.20 -8.17 0.52
CA ARG A 214 14.52 -8.34 1.17
C ARG A 214 14.59 -9.63 1.97
N GLU A 215 13.62 -9.85 2.84
CA GLU A 215 13.53 -11.10 3.61
C GLU A 215 13.33 -12.31 2.69
N THR A 216 12.57 -12.16 1.60
CA THR A 216 12.33 -13.27 0.66
C THR A 216 13.60 -13.68 -0.05
N ILE A 217 14.47 -12.73 -0.44
CA ILE A 217 15.79 -13.02 -1.04
C ILE A 217 16.66 -13.79 -0.05
N GLU A 218 16.80 -13.28 1.18
CA GLU A 218 17.61 -13.92 2.22
C GLU A 218 17.11 -15.35 2.51
N GLN A 219 15.81 -15.50 2.76
CA GLN A 219 15.19 -16.79 3.04
C GLN A 219 15.24 -17.74 1.84
N SER A 220 15.21 -17.22 0.61
CA SER A 220 15.35 -18.02 -0.61
C SER A 220 16.74 -18.65 -0.70
N LEU A 221 17.78 -17.84 -0.50
CA LEU A 221 19.16 -18.32 -0.50
C LEU A 221 19.39 -19.35 0.62
N GLU A 222 18.86 -19.10 1.82
CA GLU A 222 18.96 -20.03 2.95
C GLU A 222 18.22 -21.36 2.70
N ARG A 223 16.98 -21.30 2.22
CA ARG A 223 16.06 -22.45 2.19
C ARG A 223 16.10 -23.23 0.88
N MET A 224 16.47 -22.57 -0.21
CA MET A 224 16.49 -23.13 -1.56
C MET A 224 17.91 -23.20 -2.15
N GLY A 225 18.89 -22.51 -1.56
CA GLY A 225 20.25 -22.40 -2.11
C GLY A 225 20.35 -21.54 -3.37
N ARG A 226 19.26 -20.84 -3.74
CA ARG A 226 19.13 -20.03 -4.95
C ARG A 226 17.95 -19.07 -4.85
N LEU A 227 17.90 -18.10 -5.76
CA LEU A 227 16.71 -17.27 -5.95
C LEU A 227 15.57 -18.07 -6.62
N PRO A 228 14.30 -17.67 -6.40
CA PRO A 228 13.17 -18.27 -7.11
C PRO A 228 13.26 -18.00 -8.61
N ASN A 229 12.62 -18.85 -9.42
CA ASN A 229 12.51 -18.60 -10.86
C ASN A 229 11.52 -17.47 -11.15
N MET A 230 10.52 -17.29 -10.29
CA MET A 230 9.44 -16.33 -10.45
C MET A 230 8.96 -15.86 -9.07
N ALA A 231 8.70 -14.56 -8.94
CA ALA A 231 7.97 -13.96 -7.83
C ALA A 231 6.59 -13.52 -8.32
N VAL A 232 5.54 -13.94 -7.62
CA VAL A 232 4.14 -13.67 -8.00
C VAL A 232 3.45 -12.93 -6.85
N ALA A 233 2.71 -11.87 -7.17
CA ALA A 233 1.97 -11.09 -6.19
C ALA A 233 0.68 -10.50 -6.79
N CYS A 234 -0.36 -10.32 -5.97
CA CYS A 234 -1.60 -9.72 -6.45
C CYS A 234 -1.50 -8.19 -6.57
N VAL A 235 -2.14 -7.63 -7.58
CA VAL A 235 -2.11 -6.20 -7.90
C VAL A 235 -3.52 -5.62 -7.81
N GLY A 236 -3.81 -5.02 -6.66
CA GLY A 236 -4.86 -4.00 -6.54
C GLY A 236 -4.24 -2.64 -6.80
N GLY A 237 -4.03 -1.85 -5.74
CA GLY A 237 -3.14 -0.68 -5.82
C GLY A 237 -1.64 -1.01 -5.79
N GLY A 238 -1.24 -2.29 -5.83
CA GLY A 238 0.15 -2.73 -6.02
C GLY A 238 1.10 -2.80 -4.82
N SER A 239 0.73 -2.44 -3.58
CA SER A 239 1.74 -2.29 -2.50
C SER A 239 2.48 -3.55 -2.07
N ASN A 240 1.79 -4.70 -1.99
CA ASN A 240 2.44 -5.98 -1.68
C ASN A 240 3.36 -6.41 -2.83
N ALA A 241 2.90 -6.23 -4.08
CA ALA A 241 3.65 -6.57 -5.27
C ALA A 241 4.91 -5.71 -5.38
N ALA A 242 4.80 -4.39 -5.23
CA ALA A 242 5.96 -3.49 -5.22
C ALA A 242 6.95 -3.82 -4.10
N GLY A 243 6.46 -4.15 -2.90
CA GLY A 243 7.31 -4.57 -1.78
C GLY A 243 8.04 -5.89 -2.00
N MET A 244 7.38 -6.85 -2.66
CA MET A 244 7.99 -8.11 -3.07
C MET A 244 9.01 -7.87 -4.19
N PHE A 245 8.61 -7.18 -5.26
CA PHE A 245 9.35 -7.09 -6.51
C PHE A 245 10.53 -6.14 -6.48
N TYR A 246 10.44 -5.03 -5.74
CA TYR A 246 11.46 -3.99 -5.78
C TYR A 246 12.88 -4.51 -5.49
N PRO A 247 13.12 -5.34 -4.44
CA PRO A 247 14.42 -5.95 -4.22
C PRO A 247 14.88 -6.94 -5.30
N PHE A 248 13.96 -7.48 -6.12
CA PHE A 248 14.27 -8.38 -7.23
C PHE A 248 14.50 -7.69 -8.57
N VAL A 249 14.31 -6.38 -8.68
CA VAL A 249 14.42 -5.64 -9.96
C VAL A 249 15.81 -5.79 -10.62
N GLU A 250 16.87 -5.93 -9.82
CA GLU A 250 18.23 -6.13 -10.29
C GLU A 250 18.60 -7.61 -10.53
N HIS A 251 17.68 -8.54 -10.20
CA HIS A 251 17.87 -9.97 -10.37
C HIS A 251 17.20 -10.45 -11.67
N GLU A 252 17.85 -10.21 -12.81
CA GLU A 252 17.32 -10.52 -14.16
C GLU A 252 16.89 -11.98 -14.37
N GLY A 253 17.42 -12.92 -13.57
CA GLY A 253 17.03 -14.33 -13.59
C GLY A 253 15.71 -14.66 -12.88
N VAL A 254 15.04 -13.66 -12.27
CA VAL A 254 13.77 -13.82 -11.55
C VAL A 254 12.65 -13.12 -12.33
N GLU A 255 11.68 -13.89 -12.80
CA GLU A 255 10.49 -13.35 -13.44
C GLU A 255 9.56 -12.70 -12.41
N LEU A 256 9.00 -11.53 -12.71
CA LEU A 256 8.13 -10.77 -11.80
C LEU A 256 6.72 -10.71 -12.38
N VAL A 257 5.76 -11.38 -11.73
CA VAL A 257 4.39 -11.53 -12.25
C VAL A 257 3.37 -10.90 -11.31
N GLY A 258 2.77 -9.78 -11.74
CA GLY A 258 1.63 -9.17 -11.09
C GLY A 258 0.31 -9.78 -11.56
N VAL A 259 -0.60 -10.10 -10.62
CA VAL A 259 -1.91 -10.70 -10.94
C VAL A 259 -3.03 -9.75 -10.54
N GLU A 260 -3.76 -9.21 -11.52
CA GLU A 260 -4.92 -8.35 -11.32
C GLU A 260 -6.23 -9.14 -11.11
N ALA A 261 -7.27 -8.47 -10.61
CA ALA A 261 -8.56 -9.12 -10.36
C ALA A 261 -9.38 -9.24 -11.65
N GLY A 262 -9.38 -10.44 -12.24
CA GLY A 262 -10.13 -10.76 -13.48
C GLY A 262 -11.65 -10.78 -13.36
N GLY A 263 -12.20 -10.66 -12.14
CA GLY A 263 -13.64 -10.46 -11.92
C GLY A 263 -14.54 -11.59 -12.45
N ARG A 264 -15.70 -11.22 -12.99
CA ARG A 264 -16.72 -12.15 -13.52
C ARG A 264 -16.53 -12.44 -15.01
N SER A 265 -15.99 -11.47 -15.75
CA SER A 265 -15.65 -11.57 -17.18
C SER A 265 -14.67 -10.46 -17.56
N ASN A 266 -14.20 -10.49 -18.80
CA ASN A 266 -13.34 -9.45 -19.37
C ASN A 266 -14.15 -8.24 -19.89
N GLU A 267 -15.46 -8.19 -19.64
CA GLU A 267 -16.31 -7.09 -20.08
C GLU A 267 -16.11 -5.86 -19.17
N PRO A 268 -16.18 -4.64 -19.72
CA PRO A 268 -16.09 -3.42 -18.92
C PRO A 268 -17.06 -3.42 -17.73
N GLY A 269 -16.55 -3.08 -16.54
CA GLY A 269 -17.31 -3.06 -15.29
C GLY A 269 -17.42 -4.40 -14.56
N GLU A 270 -16.95 -5.50 -15.15
CA GLU A 270 -17.04 -6.85 -14.57
C GLU A 270 -15.71 -7.34 -13.96
N HIS A 271 -14.64 -6.54 -14.03
CA HIS A 271 -13.30 -6.83 -13.50
C HIS A 271 -12.62 -5.57 -12.93
N ALA A 272 -11.47 -5.74 -12.26
CA ALA A 272 -10.64 -4.65 -11.75
C ALA A 272 -9.16 -4.89 -12.13
N ALA A 273 -8.90 -4.75 -13.43
CA ALA A 273 -7.61 -5.06 -14.07
C ALA A 273 -7.16 -3.94 -15.03
N PRO A 274 -6.85 -2.74 -14.48
CA PRO A 274 -6.50 -1.57 -15.28
C PRO A 274 -5.22 -1.72 -16.09
N LEU A 275 -4.23 -2.51 -15.66
CA LEU A 275 -3.00 -2.72 -16.46
C LEU A 275 -3.27 -3.60 -17.68
N THR A 276 -4.24 -4.51 -17.59
CA THR A 276 -4.63 -5.41 -18.68
C THR A 276 -5.60 -4.76 -19.66
N TYR A 277 -6.62 -4.07 -19.16
CA TYR A 277 -7.77 -3.59 -19.96
C TYR A 277 -8.03 -2.09 -19.87
N GLY A 278 -7.30 -1.38 -19.01
CA GLY A 278 -7.44 0.06 -18.85
C GLY A 278 -6.63 0.84 -19.86
N SER A 279 -6.61 2.16 -19.67
CA SER A 279 -5.82 3.09 -20.48
C SER A 279 -5.12 4.13 -19.59
N PRO A 280 -4.05 4.78 -20.07
CA PRO A 280 -3.37 5.82 -19.31
C PRO A 280 -4.32 7.00 -18.99
N GLY A 281 -4.31 7.44 -17.73
CA GLY A 281 -5.16 8.53 -17.25
C GLY A 281 -4.69 9.05 -15.89
N VAL A 282 -5.27 10.16 -15.46
CA VAL A 282 -5.00 10.76 -14.15
C VAL A 282 -6.12 10.38 -13.19
N LEU A 283 -5.78 9.69 -12.10
CA LEU A 283 -6.72 9.37 -11.04
C LEU A 283 -6.05 9.48 -9.67
N HIS A 284 -6.76 10.08 -8.72
CA HIS A 284 -6.34 10.26 -7.32
C HIS A 284 -4.91 10.84 -7.18
N GLY A 285 -4.52 11.79 -8.03
CA GLY A 285 -3.25 12.51 -7.88
C GLY A 285 -2.06 11.95 -8.64
N SER A 286 -2.21 10.86 -9.41
CA SER A 286 -1.13 10.27 -10.22
C SER A 286 -1.59 9.93 -11.64
N PHE A 287 -0.67 10.01 -12.60
CA PHE A 287 -0.85 9.45 -13.94
C PHE A 287 -0.47 7.96 -13.94
N SER A 288 -1.43 7.10 -14.28
CA SER A 288 -1.29 5.64 -14.28
C SER A 288 -2.27 5.00 -15.26
N TYR A 289 -2.33 3.68 -15.33
CA TYR A 289 -3.43 2.98 -15.97
C TYR A 289 -4.68 3.01 -15.09
N VAL A 290 -5.81 3.33 -15.70
CA VAL A 290 -7.11 3.43 -15.04
C VAL A 290 -8.19 2.76 -15.90
N MET A 291 -9.26 2.29 -15.24
CA MET A 291 -10.48 1.91 -15.93
C MET A 291 -11.31 3.17 -16.16
N GLN A 292 -11.46 3.59 -17.41
CA GLN A 292 -12.21 4.79 -17.80
C GLN A 292 -12.95 4.56 -19.13
N ASP A 293 -14.07 5.27 -19.31
CA ASP A 293 -14.79 5.31 -20.60
C ASP A 293 -14.14 6.29 -21.59
N GLU A 294 -14.76 6.46 -22.77
CA GLU A 294 -14.26 7.34 -23.84
C GLU A 294 -14.20 8.81 -23.43
N ASP A 295 -14.99 9.23 -22.44
CA ASP A 295 -15.03 10.59 -21.89
C ASP A 295 -14.07 10.76 -20.69
N GLY A 296 -13.29 9.71 -20.35
CA GLY A 296 -12.35 9.70 -19.24
C GLY A 296 -13.00 9.56 -17.86
N GLN A 297 -14.27 9.13 -17.79
CA GLN A 297 -14.95 8.89 -16.52
C GLN A 297 -14.54 7.53 -15.96
N THR A 298 -14.08 7.53 -14.72
CA THR A 298 -13.77 6.31 -13.97
C THR A 298 -15.00 5.91 -13.15
N SER A 299 -15.80 4.94 -13.58
CA SER A 299 -17.04 4.49 -12.90
C SER A 299 -16.88 3.15 -12.19
#